data_AF-A0AAN6J8W1-F1
#
_entry.id   AF-A0AAN6J8W1-F1
#
_cell.length_a   1.000
_cell.length_b   1.000
_cell.length_c   1.000
_cell.angle_alpha   90.00
_cell.angle_beta   90.00
_cell.angle_gamma   90.00
#
_symmetry.space_group_name_H-M   'P 1'
#
loop_
_entity.id
_entity.type
_entity.pdbx_description
1 polymer ?
#
loop_
_entity_poly.entity_id
_entity_poly.type
_entity_poly.pdbx_seq_one_letter_code
_entity_poly.pdbx_strand_id
1 'polypeptide(L)'
;MATPESSEDDVAHQVEPKSMYFANDAMPQAQEVRPVRTRESTVTDPSKVKRDEYVMDTNNSSIVSKRSVEKLYFGGEPEYFRYFVSKFKRRSPLINRGYWLRMKAVEFTVTRFLAERTAKRKVVINLGCG
;
A
#
# COMPACT_ATOMS: atom_id res chain seq x y z
N MET A 1 19.01 -71.78 3.85
CA MET A 1 17.66 -71.32 3.43
C MET A 1 17.75 -69.79 3.35
N ALA A 2 17.56 -69.23 2.15
CA ALA A 2 17.55 -67.81 1.75
C ALA A 2 18.86 -66.97 1.81
N THR A 3 19.35 -66.57 0.63
CA THR A 3 20.12 -65.35 0.29
C THR A 3 19.13 -64.20 -0.06
N PRO A 4 19.52 -62.96 -0.48
CA PRO A 4 20.83 -62.28 -0.50
C PRO A 4 20.81 -60.77 -0.04
N GLU A 5 22.03 -60.18 0.00
CA GLU A 5 22.42 -58.82 -0.47
C GLU A 5 21.77 -57.55 0.14
N SER A 6 22.46 -56.43 0.36
CA SER A 6 23.85 -55.98 0.16
C SER A 6 23.97 -54.54 0.72
N SER A 7 25.21 -54.12 1.06
CA SER A 7 25.80 -52.78 0.79
C SER A 7 25.15 -51.54 1.50
N GLU A 8 25.84 -50.54 2.06
CA GLU A 8 27.14 -49.91 1.82
C GLU A 8 27.56 -49.14 3.11
N ASP A 9 28.85 -49.19 3.45
CA ASP A 9 29.48 -48.31 4.43
C ASP A 9 29.90 -46.96 3.78
N ASP A 10 29.76 -45.90 4.58
CA ASP A 10 30.54 -44.66 4.66
C ASP A 10 31.33 -44.16 3.43
N VAL A 11 30.97 -42.98 2.89
CA VAL A 11 31.93 -41.90 2.62
C VAL A 11 31.25 -40.53 2.74
N ALA A 12 31.82 -39.65 3.57
CA ALA A 12 31.46 -38.25 3.72
C ALA A 12 31.58 -37.47 2.40
N HIS A 13 30.48 -36.85 1.94
CA HIS A 13 30.51 -35.87 0.87
C HIS A 13 30.39 -34.45 1.42
N GLN A 14 31.54 -33.75 1.41
CA GLN A 14 31.62 -32.29 1.43
C GLN A 14 30.85 -31.73 0.23
N VAL A 15 29.88 -30.86 0.48
CA VAL A 15 29.14 -30.14 -0.56
C VAL A 15 29.72 -28.73 -0.68
N GLU A 16 30.53 -28.54 -1.72
CA GLU A 16 30.94 -27.22 -2.22
C GLU A 16 29.78 -26.55 -3.00
N PRO A 17 29.50 -25.25 -2.82
CA PRO A 17 28.49 -24.57 -3.63
C PRO A 17 29.04 -24.21 -5.02
N LYS A 18 28.53 -24.88 -6.07
CA LYS A 18 28.82 -24.52 -7.46
C LYS A 18 28.20 -23.17 -7.82
N SER A 19 29.04 -22.15 -7.98
CA SER A 19 28.71 -20.90 -8.67
C SER A 19 28.46 -21.19 -10.15
N MET A 20 27.20 -21.13 -10.59
CA MET A 20 26.84 -21.31 -12.00
C MET A 20 26.83 -19.93 -12.69
N TYR A 21 28.01 -19.43 -13.05
CA TYR A 21 28.13 -18.36 -14.05
C TYR A 21 28.04 -19.01 -15.42
N PHE A 22 26.95 -18.75 -16.15
CA PHE A 22 26.85 -19.07 -17.58
C PHE A 22 27.55 -17.97 -18.39
N ALA A 23 28.30 -18.41 -19.41
CA ALA A 23 29.06 -17.57 -20.32
C ALA A 23 28.17 -16.58 -21.08
N ASN A 24 28.69 -15.37 -21.31
CA ASN A 24 28.05 -14.31 -22.07
C ASN A 24 28.08 -14.63 -23.57
N ASP A 25 26.96 -15.13 -24.10
CA ASP A 25 26.70 -15.04 -25.54
C ASP A 25 26.21 -13.62 -25.87
N ALA A 26 26.92 -12.96 -26.77
CA ALA A 26 26.65 -11.58 -27.17
C ALA A 26 25.26 -11.43 -27.82
N MET A 27 24.39 -10.65 -27.18
CA MET A 27 23.09 -10.27 -27.75
C MET A 27 23.26 -9.27 -28.90
N PRO A 28 22.59 -9.43 -30.05
CA PRO A 28 22.58 -8.41 -31.09
C PRO A 28 21.91 -7.14 -30.56
N GLN A 29 22.59 -6.00 -30.72
CA GLN A 29 22.08 -4.70 -30.28
C GLN A 29 20.80 -4.34 -31.05
N ALA A 30 19.66 -4.39 -30.37
CA ALA A 30 18.44 -3.78 -30.86
C ALA A 30 18.65 -2.25 -30.92
N GLN A 31 18.47 -1.67 -32.10
CA GLN A 31 18.46 -0.21 -32.28
C GLN A 31 17.35 0.39 -31.41
N GLU A 32 17.76 1.15 -30.40
CA GLU A 32 16.89 1.90 -29.52
C GLU A 32 16.25 3.04 -30.33
N VAL A 33 15.00 2.84 -30.78
CA VAL A 33 14.20 3.93 -31.34
C VAL A 33 13.85 4.88 -30.20
N ARG A 34 14.61 5.97 -30.08
CA ARG A 34 14.32 7.02 -29.10
C ARG A 34 12.93 7.59 -29.41
N PRO A 35 12.00 7.64 -28.46
CA PRO A 35 10.72 8.28 -28.70
C PRO A 35 10.99 9.77 -28.97
N VAL A 36 10.44 10.27 -30.08
CA VAL A 36 10.43 11.70 -30.37
C VAL A 36 9.71 12.38 -29.20
N ARG A 37 10.46 13.12 -28.39
CA ARG A 37 9.91 13.98 -27.35
C ARG A 37 9.20 15.13 -28.06
N THR A 38 7.94 14.95 -28.39
CA THR A 38 7.04 16.07 -28.63
C THR A 38 6.99 16.83 -27.31
N ARG A 39 7.68 17.97 -27.23
CA ARG A 39 7.51 18.92 -26.13
C ARG A 39 6.11 19.49 -26.25
N GLU A 40 5.13 18.77 -25.75
CA GLU A 40 3.86 19.37 -25.35
C GLU A 40 4.19 20.31 -24.21
N SER A 41 4.33 21.59 -24.53
CA SER A 41 4.31 22.66 -23.55
C SER A 41 2.92 22.68 -22.95
N THR A 42 2.71 21.91 -21.87
CA THR A 42 1.51 22.01 -21.05
C THR A 42 1.57 23.37 -20.36
N VAL A 43 1.04 24.41 -21.00
CA VAL A 43 0.67 25.63 -20.32
C VAL A 43 -0.48 25.24 -19.39
N THR A 44 -0.13 24.84 -18.16
CA THR A 44 -1.12 24.47 -17.16
C THR A 44 -1.86 25.74 -16.79
N ASP A 45 -3.17 25.77 -17.10
CA ASP A 45 -4.04 26.88 -16.74
C ASP A 45 -3.91 27.17 -15.23
N PRO A 46 -3.43 28.37 -14.83
CA PRO A 46 -3.19 28.70 -13.42
C PRO A 46 -4.46 28.60 -12.57
N SER A 47 -5.65 28.72 -13.18
CA SER A 47 -6.93 28.52 -12.49
C SER A 47 -7.19 27.05 -12.15
N LYS A 48 -6.66 26.10 -12.93
CA LYS A 48 -6.74 24.66 -12.64
C LYS A 48 -5.80 24.31 -11.51
N VAL A 49 -4.55 24.77 -11.56
CA VAL A 49 -3.56 24.54 -10.49
C VAL A 49 -4.10 25.00 -9.14
N LYS A 50 -4.66 26.21 -9.07
CA LYS A 50 -5.23 26.75 -7.83
C LYS A 50 -6.43 25.95 -7.31
N ARG A 51 -7.26 25.40 -8.21
CA ARG A 51 -8.37 24.52 -7.80
C ARG A 51 -7.85 23.19 -7.27
N ASP A 52 -6.84 22.62 -7.91
CA ASP A 52 -6.23 21.36 -7.48
C ASP A 52 -5.58 21.51 -6.10
N GLU A 53 -4.93 22.65 -5.82
CA GLU A 53 -4.43 23.00 -4.49
C GLU A 53 -5.53 22.98 -3.43
N TYR A 54 -6.68 23.62 -3.70
CA TYR A 54 -7.80 23.59 -2.77
C TYR A 54 -8.38 22.20 -2.55
N VAL A 55 -8.42 21.37 -3.61
CA VAL A 55 -8.86 19.97 -3.50
C VAL A 55 -7.91 19.19 -2.60
N MET A 56 -6.59 19.32 -2.81
CA MET A 56 -5.57 18.66 -1.99
C MET A 56 -5.64 19.12 -0.52
N ASP A 57 -5.88 20.41 -0.29
CA ASP A 57 -6.02 20.99 1.05
C ASP A 57 -7.25 20.48 1.83
N THR A 58 -8.28 19.98 1.14
CA THR A 58 -9.41 19.34 1.84
C THR A 58 -8.93 18.18 2.70
N ASN A 59 -7.88 17.47 2.28
CA ASN A 59 -7.34 16.38 3.07
C ASN A 59 -6.79 16.86 4.42
N ASN A 60 -6.05 17.97 4.42
CA ASN A 60 -5.48 18.57 5.64
C ASN A 60 -6.57 18.83 6.69
N SER A 61 -7.74 19.29 6.26
CA SER A 61 -8.89 19.50 7.16
C SER A 61 -9.50 18.18 7.65
N SER A 62 -9.52 17.15 6.79
CA SER A 62 -10.14 15.86 7.04
C SER A 62 -9.35 15.03 8.04
N ILE A 63 -8.04 14.93 7.87
CA ILE A 63 -7.17 14.11 8.71
C ILE A 63 -7.11 14.66 10.15
N VAL A 64 -7.11 15.99 10.30
CA VAL A 64 -7.18 16.64 11.62
C VAL A 64 -8.50 16.31 12.32
N SER A 65 -9.60 16.25 11.57
CA SER A 65 -10.93 15.94 12.12
C SER A 65 -11.04 14.46 12.51
N LYS A 66 -10.49 13.53 11.70
CA LYS A 66 -10.36 12.11 12.05
C LYS A 66 -9.55 11.94 13.35
N ARG A 67 -8.39 12.61 13.47
CA ARG A 67 -7.57 12.58 14.69
C ARG A 67 -8.28 13.16 15.92
N SER A 68 -9.08 14.22 15.73
CA SER A 68 -9.90 14.78 16.80
C SER A 68 -10.87 13.74 17.38
N VAL A 69 -11.50 12.93 16.51
CA VAL A 69 -12.36 11.83 16.93
C VAL A 69 -11.56 10.72 17.60
N GLU A 70 -10.46 10.25 16.99
CA GLU A 70 -9.60 9.20 17.52
C GLU A 70 -9.21 9.48 18.98
N LYS A 71 -8.67 10.67 19.23
CA LYS A 71 -8.19 11.04 20.57
C LYS A 71 -9.30 11.22 21.60
N LEU A 72 -10.49 11.64 21.18
CA LEU A 72 -11.60 11.93 22.11
C LEU A 72 -12.51 10.72 22.35
N TYR A 73 -12.75 9.89 21.34
CA TYR A 73 -13.80 8.85 21.37
C TYR A 73 -13.21 7.44 21.54
N PHE A 74 -11.91 7.27 21.26
CA PHE A 74 -11.20 5.99 21.33
C PHE A 74 -10.00 6.07 22.29
N GLY A 75 -10.18 6.71 23.44
CA GLY A 75 -9.13 6.84 24.45
C GLY A 75 -8.66 5.47 24.93
N GLY A 76 -7.34 5.24 24.95
CA GLY A 76 -6.72 3.96 25.32
C GLY A 76 -6.42 3.05 24.12
N GLU A 77 -6.98 3.33 22.94
CA GLU A 77 -6.66 2.62 21.71
C GLU A 77 -5.40 3.18 21.02
N PRO A 78 -4.74 2.42 20.14
CA PRO A 78 -3.63 2.93 19.35
C PRO A 78 -4.03 4.14 18.48
N GLU A 79 -3.33 5.26 18.63
CA GLU A 79 -3.49 6.42 17.73
C GLU A 79 -2.74 6.16 16.41
N TYR A 80 -3.46 6.04 15.31
CA TYR A 80 -2.90 5.88 13.95
C TYR A 80 -2.73 7.24 13.25
N PHE A 81 -3.59 8.22 13.53
CA PHE A 81 -3.54 9.51 12.84
C PHE A 81 -2.42 10.45 13.33
N ARG A 82 -1.76 10.13 14.45
CA ARG A 82 -0.66 10.94 15.02
C ARG A 82 0.56 11.07 14.11
N TYR A 83 0.77 10.11 13.21
CA TYR A 83 1.92 10.11 12.30
C TYR A 83 1.70 11.02 11.08
N PHE A 84 0.44 11.28 10.73
CA PHE A 84 0.06 12.14 9.61
C PHE A 84 -0.26 13.57 10.04
N VAL A 85 -0.64 13.75 11.30
CA VAL A 85 -0.87 15.05 11.91
C VAL A 85 -0.10 15.08 13.21
N SER A 86 0.93 15.92 13.31
CA SER A 86 1.76 16.02 14.51
C SER A 86 1.02 16.67 15.68
N LYS A 87 0.40 17.84 15.45
CA LYS A 87 -0.30 18.62 16.48
C LYS A 87 -1.77 18.28 16.59
N PHE A 88 -2.21 17.92 17.79
CA PHE A 88 -3.62 17.70 18.07
C PHE A 88 -4.39 19.02 17.97
N LYS A 89 -5.50 19.02 17.22
CA LYS A 89 -6.46 20.12 17.15
C LYS A 89 -7.87 19.59 17.39
N ARG A 90 -8.57 20.15 18.37
CA ARG A 90 -9.97 19.80 18.64
C ARG A 90 -10.89 20.37 17.55
N ARG A 91 -11.91 19.61 17.18
CA ARG A 91 -13.07 20.10 16.39
C ARG A 91 -14.31 20.23 17.28
N SER A 92 -15.32 20.93 16.77
CA SER A 92 -16.61 21.07 17.47
C SER A 92 -17.29 19.71 17.64
N PRO A 93 -18.16 19.55 18.66
CA PRO A 93 -18.87 18.28 18.89
C PRO A 93 -19.65 17.78 17.66
N LEU A 94 -20.29 18.69 16.92
CA LEU A 94 -21.04 18.34 15.72
C LEU A 94 -20.13 17.81 14.61
N ILE A 95 -18.96 18.42 14.39
CA ILE A 95 -17.97 17.94 13.41
C ILE A 95 -17.43 16.57 13.85
N ASN A 96 -17.09 16.39 15.13
CA ASN A 96 -16.62 15.10 15.63
C ASN A 96 -17.67 14.01 15.44
N ARG A 97 -18.95 14.29 15.70
CA ARG A 97 -20.04 13.34 15.47
C ARG A 97 -20.16 12.94 13.99
N GLY A 98 -20.04 13.91 13.07
CA GLY A 98 -20.05 13.64 11.64
C GLY A 98 -18.86 12.78 11.19
N TYR A 99 -17.65 13.07 11.67
CA TYR A 99 -16.46 12.28 11.34
C TYR A 99 -16.48 10.88 11.96
N TRP A 100 -16.99 10.75 13.18
CA TRP A 100 -17.20 9.44 13.80
C TRP A 100 -18.16 8.58 12.97
N LEU A 101 -19.28 9.15 12.55
CA LEU A 101 -20.24 8.45 11.69
C LEU A 101 -19.60 8.06 10.35
N ARG A 102 -18.85 8.96 9.73
CA ARG A 102 -18.10 8.70 8.49
C ARG A 102 -17.14 7.51 8.66
N MET A 103 -16.38 7.48 9.75
CA MET A 103 -15.44 6.39 10.05
C MET A 103 -16.19 5.06 10.28
N LYS A 104 -17.26 5.08 11.07
CA LYS A 104 -18.08 3.90 11.35
C LYS A 104 -18.79 3.35 10.13
N ALA A 105 -19.25 4.20 9.21
CA ALA A 105 -19.87 3.76 7.97
C ALA A 105 -18.88 2.99 7.08
N VAL A 106 -17.65 3.50 6.93
CA VAL A 106 -16.59 2.83 6.16
C VAL A 106 -16.19 1.52 6.85
N GLU A 107 -15.93 1.54 8.15
CA GLU A 107 -15.58 0.35 8.95
C GLU A 107 -16.65 -0.73 8.78
N PHE A 108 -17.92 -0.39 9.03
CA PHE A 108 -19.03 -1.34 8.90
C PHE A 108 -19.10 -1.95 7.50
N THR A 109 -19.04 -1.11 6.46
CA THR A 109 -19.16 -1.56 5.07
C THR A 109 -18.02 -2.49 4.67
N VAL A 110 -16.77 -2.13 5.02
CA VAL A 110 -15.59 -2.95 4.74
C VAL A 110 -15.63 -4.24 5.53
N THR A 111 -15.97 -4.20 6.82
CA THR A 111 -16.08 -5.40 7.66
C THR A 111 -17.17 -6.34 7.15
N ARG A 112 -18.33 -5.83 6.71
CA ARG A 112 -19.38 -6.64 6.08
C ARG A 112 -18.90 -7.28 4.78
N PHE A 113 -18.29 -6.50 3.89
CA PHE A 113 -17.70 -7.02 2.65
C PHE A 113 -16.67 -8.11 2.94
N LEU A 114 -15.81 -7.94 3.94
CA LEU A 114 -14.78 -8.92 4.31
C LEU A 114 -15.37 -10.18 4.97
N ALA A 115 -16.46 -10.06 5.72
CA ALA A 115 -17.13 -11.19 6.39
C ALA A 115 -17.94 -12.10 5.45
N GLU A 116 -18.35 -11.61 4.27
CA GLU A 116 -19.14 -12.39 3.31
C GLU A 116 -18.42 -13.67 2.85
N ARG A 117 -19.11 -14.82 2.82
CA ARG A 117 -18.46 -16.06 2.36
C ARG A 117 -18.35 -16.08 0.85
N THR A 118 -17.13 -16.15 0.32
CA THR A 118 -16.87 -16.28 -1.11
C THR A 118 -15.55 -17.00 -1.36
N ALA A 119 -15.46 -17.75 -2.44
CA ALA A 119 -14.21 -18.40 -2.88
C ALA A 119 -13.27 -17.41 -3.60
N LYS A 120 -13.74 -16.20 -3.93
CA LYS A 120 -12.95 -15.19 -4.66
C LYS A 120 -12.06 -14.39 -3.69
N ARG A 121 -10.88 -14.00 -4.16
CA ARG A 121 -10.02 -13.04 -3.44
C ARG A 121 -10.73 -11.69 -3.33
N LYS A 122 -10.67 -11.09 -2.14
CA LYS A 122 -11.20 -9.74 -1.88
C LYS A 122 -10.07 -8.71 -1.91
N VAL A 123 -10.35 -7.55 -2.49
CA VAL A 123 -9.43 -6.41 -2.57
C VAL A 123 -10.20 -5.15 -2.22
N VAL A 124 -9.63 -4.31 -1.37
CA VAL A 124 -10.18 -2.99 -1.03
C VAL A 124 -9.31 -1.94 -1.70
N ILE A 125 -9.91 -1.11 -2.55
CA ILE A 125 -9.23 -0.04 -3.27
C ILE A 125 -9.72 1.29 -2.71
N ASN A 126 -8.84 2.04 -2.04
CA ASN A 126 -9.16 3.36 -1.50
C ASN A 126 -8.78 4.46 -2.51
N LEU A 127 -9.78 4.99 -3.22
CA LEU A 127 -9.60 6.05 -4.22
C LEU A 127 -9.55 7.42 -3.54
N GLY A 128 -8.47 8.16 -3.75
CA GLY A 128 -8.25 9.42 -3.02
C GLY A 128 -7.98 9.19 -1.54
N CYS A 129 -7.05 8.27 -1.23
CA CYS A 129 -6.80 7.76 0.13
C CYS A 129 -6.22 8.76 1.14
N GLY A 130 -6.09 10.03 0.76
CA GLY A 130 -5.70 11.14 1.63
C GLY A 130 -6.43 11.15 2.97
#